data_AF-A0AAV6CCA9-F1
#
_entry.id   AF-A0AAV6CCA9-F1
#
_cell.length_a   1.000
_cell.length_b   1.000
_cell.length_c   1.000
_cell.angle_alpha   90.00
_cell.angle_beta   90.00
_cell.angle_gamma   90.00
#
_symmetry.space_group_name_H-M   'P 1'
#
loop_
_entity.id
_entity.type
_entity.pdbx_description
1 polymer ?
#
loop_
_entity_poly.entity_id
_entity_poly.type
_entity_poly.pdbx_seq_one_letter_code
_entity_poly.pdbx_strand_id
1 'polypeptide(L)'
;MNKLPFIFATGLLLAASSPAYAQGDPMMSWHAKTLGEAIGYMLLFGVLGIAIVFVGFKLFDRLIVHVDLEKEVAKGNVAAAVLGGAAIIAIAIIVAAAML
;
A
#
# COMPACT_ATOMS: atom_id res chain seq x y z
N MET A 1 46.76 21.96 20.54
CA MET A 1 46.64 21.91 19.06
C MET A 1 47.20 20.55 18.65
N ASN A 2 46.46 19.47 18.39
CA ASN A 2 45.61 19.22 17.23
C ASN A 2 44.74 17.94 17.48
N LYS A 3 43.53 18.07 18.03
CA LYS A 3 42.57 16.94 18.15
C LYS A 3 41.56 16.88 17.00
N LEU A 4 41.68 17.81 16.05
CA LEU A 4 40.85 17.90 14.84
C LEU A 4 40.95 16.68 13.89
N PRO A 5 42.10 16.00 13.69
CA PRO A 5 42.15 14.90 12.72
C PRO A 5 41.48 13.61 13.24
N PHE A 6 41.39 13.43 14.56
CA PHE A 6 40.82 12.22 15.15
C PHE A 6 39.29 12.17 15.00
N ILE A 7 38.61 13.31 15.17
CA ILE A 7 37.15 13.38 15.03
C ILE A 7 36.71 13.19 13.56
N PHE A 8 37.50 13.70 12.62
CA PHE A 8 37.25 13.49 11.18
C PHE A 8 37.51 12.04 10.75
N ALA A 9 38.54 11.39 11.31
CA ALA A 9 38.82 9.98 11.04
C ALA A 9 37.69 9.07 11.56
N THR A 10 37.11 9.34 12.73
CA THR A 10 35.99 8.58 13.27
C THR A 10 34.69 8.81 12.49
N GLY A 11 34.45 10.03 12.01
CA GLY A 11 33.30 10.34 11.14
C GLY A 11 33.38 9.66 9.77
N LEU A 12 34.58 9.56 9.19
CA LEU A 12 34.80 8.87 7.93
C LEU A 12 34.74 7.34 8.08
N LEU A 13 35.17 6.80 9.22
CA LEU A 13 35.03 5.37 9.52
C LEU A 13 33.57 4.96 9.75
N LEU A 14 32.74 5.86 10.31
CA LEU A 14 31.31 5.66 10.48
C LEU A 14 30.51 5.80 9.16
N ALA A 15 31.02 6.59 8.22
CA ALA A 15 30.50 6.63 6.84
C ALA A 15 30.95 5.41 6.01
N ALA A 16 32.10 4.81 6.35
CA ALA A 16 32.61 3.60 5.71
C ALA A 16 32.05 2.29 6.32
N SER A 17 31.44 2.34 7.51
CA SER A 17 30.77 1.18 8.13
C SER A 17 29.34 0.94 7.62
N SER A 18 28.90 1.66 6.59
CA SER A 18 27.60 1.44 5.95
C SER A 18 27.45 0.17 5.07
N PRO A 19 28.37 -0.80 4.93
CA PRO A 19 27.98 -2.12 4.43
C PRO A 19 27.55 -3.08 5.55
N ALA A 20 27.62 -2.69 6.83
CA ALA A 20 27.18 -3.57 7.93
C ALA A 20 25.65 -3.69 8.07
N TYR A 21 24.86 -2.84 7.39
CA TYR A 21 23.42 -3.03 7.21
C TYR A 21 23.06 -3.84 5.96
N ALA A 22 24.04 -4.32 5.18
CA ALA A 22 23.81 -4.98 3.90
C ALA A 22 23.66 -6.52 3.99
N GLN A 23 23.37 -7.06 5.17
CA GLN A 23 23.04 -8.48 5.32
C GLN A 23 21.79 -8.63 6.20
N GLY A 24 20.65 -8.12 5.72
CA GLY A 24 19.34 -8.57 6.18
C GLY A 24 19.03 -9.92 5.54
N ASP A 25 18.89 -10.94 6.39
CA ASP A 25 18.58 -12.36 6.17
C ASP A 25 18.20 -12.87 4.76
N PRO A 26 18.70 -14.06 4.34
CA PRO A 26 18.27 -14.74 3.12
C PRO A 26 16.93 -15.47 3.36
N MET A 27 15.91 -14.76 3.81
CA MET A 27 14.56 -15.28 3.93
C MET A 27 13.60 -14.30 3.27
N MET A 28 13.23 -14.61 2.02
CA MET A 28 12.18 -13.97 1.20
C MET A 28 12.51 -12.62 0.52
N SER A 29 12.92 -12.70 -0.75
CA SER A 29 13.31 -11.55 -1.60
C SER A 29 12.15 -10.80 -2.26
N TRP A 30 11.05 -10.48 -1.57
CA TRP A 30 9.85 -9.82 -2.15
C TRP A 30 10.05 -8.37 -2.58
N HIS A 31 11.28 -7.88 -2.58
CA HIS A 31 11.60 -6.49 -2.86
C HIS A 31 12.15 -6.41 -4.28
N ALA A 32 11.59 -5.49 -5.07
CA ALA A 32 12.09 -5.23 -6.41
C ALA A 32 13.56 -4.82 -6.34
N LYS A 33 14.41 -5.53 -7.09
CA LYS A 33 15.84 -5.23 -7.17
C LYS A 33 16.15 -4.27 -8.32
N THR A 34 15.22 -4.16 -9.27
CA THR A 34 15.35 -3.34 -10.47
C THR A 34 14.15 -2.42 -10.65
N LEU A 35 14.36 -1.31 -11.36
CA LEU A 35 13.31 -0.33 -11.62
C LEU A 35 12.14 -0.92 -12.43
N GLY A 36 12.43 -1.81 -13.38
CA GLY A 36 11.40 -2.50 -14.16
C GLY A 36 10.55 -3.45 -13.31
N GLU A 37 11.18 -4.17 -12.39
CA GLU A 37 10.49 -5.05 -11.44
C GLU A 37 9.61 -4.25 -10.47
N ALA A 38 10.06 -3.07 -10.03
CA ALA A 38 9.28 -2.18 -9.18
C ALA A 38 8.00 -1.68 -9.85
N ILE A 39 8.09 -1.27 -11.12
CA ILE A 39 6.93 -0.87 -11.93
C ILE A 39 5.99 -2.07 -12.13
N GLY A 40 6.56 -3.26 -12.39
CA GLY A 40 5.81 -4.50 -12.51
C GLY A 40 4.96 -4.81 -11.27
N TYR A 41 5.58 -4.77 -10.08
CA TYR A 41 4.85 -4.98 -8.83
C TYR A 41 3.84 -3.86 -8.53
N MET A 42 4.18 -2.60 -8.79
CA MET A 42 3.26 -1.47 -8.60
C MET A 42 1.97 -1.67 -9.42
N LEU A 43 2.09 -2.02 -10.69
CA LEU A 43 0.93 -2.30 -11.54
C LEU A 43 0.17 -3.55 -11.08
N LEU A 44 0.89 -4.62 -10.75
CA LEU A 44 0.28 -5.87 -10.30
C LEU A 44 -0.56 -5.65 -9.04
N PHE A 45 0.03 -5.06 -7.99
CA PHE A 45 -0.67 -4.79 -6.74
C PHE A 45 -1.72 -3.69 -6.87
N GLY A 46 -1.50 -2.69 -7.73
CA GLY A 46 -2.49 -1.65 -8.02
C GLY A 46 -3.76 -2.24 -8.66
N VAL A 47 -3.62 -3.07 -9.69
CA VAL A 47 -4.74 -3.75 -10.33
C VAL A 47 -5.41 -4.73 -9.35
N LEU A 48 -4.62 -5.47 -8.58
CA LEU A 48 -5.14 -6.39 -7.58
C LEU A 48 -5.97 -5.66 -6.52
N GLY A 49 -5.50 -4.52 -6.02
CA GLY A 49 -6.24 -3.69 -5.06
C GLY A 49 -7.59 -3.21 -5.62
N ILE A 50 -7.62 -2.73 -6.87
CA ILE A 50 -8.87 -2.33 -7.54
C ILE A 50 -9.83 -3.51 -7.65
N ALA A 51 -9.34 -4.69 -8.03
CA ALA A 51 -10.16 -5.90 -8.12
C ALA A 51 -10.75 -6.29 -6.76
N ILE A 52 -9.97 -6.20 -5.69
CA ILE A 52 -10.43 -6.49 -4.32
C ILE A 52 -11.50 -5.49 -3.88
N VAL A 53 -11.32 -4.20 -4.15
CA VAL A 53 -12.34 -3.18 -3.83
C VAL A 53 -13.67 -3.50 -4.53
N PHE A 54 -13.64 -3.89 -5.80
CA PHE A 54 -14.84 -4.25 -6.55
C PHE A 54 -15.54 -5.49 -5.96
N VAL A 55 -14.78 -6.54 -5.64
CA VAL A 55 -15.32 -7.75 -5.00
C VAL A 55 -15.89 -7.43 -3.62
N GLY A 56 -15.17 -6.66 -2.81
CA GLY A 56 -15.60 -6.23 -1.48
C GLY A 56 -16.91 -5.44 -1.54
N PHE A 57 -17.06 -4.56 -2.52
CA PHE A 57 -18.29 -3.77 -2.69
C PHE A 57 -19.47 -4.66 -3.07
N LYS A 58 -19.29 -5.57 -4.03
CA LYS A 58 -20.34 -6.52 -4.43
C LYS A 58 -20.74 -7.44 -3.28
N LEU A 59 -19.78 -7.81 -2.42
CA LEU A 59 -20.02 -8.63 -1.25
C LEU A 59 -20.82 -7.85 -0.19
N PHE A 60 -20.44 -6.60 0.06
CA PHE A 60 -21.15 -5.68 0.95
C PHE A 60 -22.60 -5.46 0.53
N ASP A 61 -22.82 -5.17 -0.76
CA ASP A 61 -24.15 -4.94 -1.34
C ASP A 61 -25.06 -6.17 -1.15
N ARG A 62 -24.53 -7.37 -1.43
CA ARG A 62 -25.28 -8.62 -1.32
C ARG A 62 -25.56 -9.05 0.12
N LEU A 63 -24.57 -8.97 1.03
CA LEU A 63 -24.67 -9.52 2.39
C LEU A 63 -25.23 -8.55 3.41
N ILE A 64 -24.99 -7.25 3.25
CA ILE A 64 -25.37 -6.26 4.25
C ILE A 64 -26.64 -5.56 3.82
N VAL A 65 -26.64 -4.98 2.62
CA VAL A 65 -27.71 -4.07 2.19
C VAL A 65 -28.90 -4.81 1.60
N HIS A 66 -28.68 -5.97 0.95
CA HIS A 66 -29.73 -6.79 0.32
C HIS A 66 -30.62 -6.01 -0.67
N VAL A 67 -30.15 -4.86 -1.14
CA VAL A 67 -30.82 -3.94 -2.06
C VAL A 67 -29.78 -3.55 -3.09
N ASP A 68 -30.21 -3.43 -4.34
CA ASP A 68 -29.34 -3.06 -5.46
C ASP A 68 -29.05 -1.55 -5.40
N LEU A 69 -27.96 -1.19 -4.69
CA LEU A 69 -27.57 0.21 -4.48
C LEU A 69 -27.38 0.95 -5.80
N GLU A 70 -26.85 0.27 -6.83
CA GLU A 70 -26.59 0.88 -8.14
C GLU A 70 -27.90 1.32 -8.81
N LYS A 71 -28.95 0.49 -8.72
CA LYS A 71 -30.29 0.86 -9.20
C LYS A 71 -30.90 2.01 -8.39
N GLU A 72 -30.74 2.01 -7.07
CA GLU A 72 -31.27 3.08 -6.23
C GLU A 72 -30.57 4.42 -6.51
N VAL A 73 -29.25 4.40 -6.74
CA VAL A 73 -28.49 5.57 -7.19
C VAL A 73 -29.01 6.07 -8.55
N ALA A 74 -29.25 5.17 -9.50
CA ALA A 74 -29.80 5.53 -10.82
C ALA A 74 -31.20 6.15 -10.75
N LYS A 75 -32.01 5.79 -9.73
CA LYS A 75 -33.33 6.41 -9.47
C LYS A 75 -33.25 7.79 -8.81
N GLY A 76 -32.05 8.29 -8.51
CA GLY A 76 -31.84 9.57 -7.84
C GLY A 76 -31.86 9.49 -6.30
N ASN A 77 -31.74 8.30 -5.73
CA ASN A 77 -31.68 8.15 -4.28
C ASN A 77 -30.29 8.56 -3.75
N VAL A 78 -30.19 9.79 -3.24
CA VAL A 78 -28.95 10.34 -2.69
C VAL A 78 -28.46 9.53 -1.48
N ALA A 79 -29.35 8.96 -0.68
CA ALA A 79 -28.95 8.16 0.48
C ALA A 79 -28.20 6.89 0.04
N ALA A 80 -28.67 6.23 -1.03
CA ALA A 80 -27.97 5.07 -1.61
C ALA A 80 -26.60 5.46 -2.17
N ALA A 81 -26.47 6.65 -2.78
CA ALA A 81 -25.20 7.15 -3.31
C ALA A 81 -24.17 7.38 -2.20
N VAL A 82 -24.58 8.03 -1.11
CA VAL A 82 -23.72 8.28 0.05
C VAL A 82 -23.30 6.96 0.71
N LEU A 83 -24.25 6.03 0.89
CA LEU A 83 -23.96 4.72 1.48
C LEU A 83 -22.99 3.91 0.61
N GLY A 84 -23.24 3.85 -0.70
CA GLY A 84 -22.37 3.15 -1.65
C GLY A 84 -20.97 3.76 -1.70
N GLY A 85 -20.87 5.08 -1.79
CA GLY A 85 -19.59 5.79 -1.76
C GLY A 85 -18.82 5.58 -0.46
N ALA A 86 -19.49 5.66 0.69
CA ALA A 86 -18.88 5.40 2.00
C ALA A 86 -18.36 3.96 2.11
N ALA A 87 -19.11 2.98 1.61
CA ALA A 87 -18.68 1.58 1.59
C ALA A 87 -17.41 1.38 0.74
N ILE A 88 -17.35 1.96 -0.46
CA ILE A 88 -16.16 1.88 -1.33
C ILE A 88 -14.93 2.50 -0.64
N ILE A 89 -15.09 3.67 -0.03
CA ILE A 89 -13.99 4.33 0.72
C ILE A 89 -13.52 3.46 1.88
N ALA A 90 -14.46 2.89 2.67
CA ALA A 90 -14.13 2.03 3.79
C ALA A 90 -13.34 0.78 3.34
N ILE A 91 -13.77 0.13 2.26
CA ILE A 91 -13.07 -1.03 1.69
C ILE A 91 -11.68 -0.63 1.20
N ALA A 92 -11.55 0.51 0.51
CA ALA A 92 -10.26 1.00 0.04
C ALA A 92 -9.27 1.25 1.19
N ILE A 93 -9.75 1.79 2.31
CA ILE A 93 -8.92 1.99 3.52
C ILE A 93 -8.46 0.64 4.09
N ILE A 94 -9.33 -0.36 4.16
CA ILE A 94 -8.97 -1.71 4.63
C ILE A 94 -7.90 -2.33 3.73
N VAL A 95 -8.07 -2.21 2.40
CA VAL A 95 -7.09 -2.71 1.43
C VAL A 95 -5.75 -2.00 1.58
N ALA A 96 -5.76 -0.67 1.72
CA ALA A 96 -4.54 0.11 1.94
C ALA A 96 -3.84 -0.29 3.25
N ALA A 97 -4.60 -0.51 4.33
CA ALA A 97 -4.08 -0.95 5.62
C ALA A 97 -3.50 -2.37 5.57
N ALA A 98 -4.00 -3.24 4.69
CA ALA A 98 -3.46 -4.59 4.50
C ALA A 98 -2.12 -4.62 3.75
N MET A 99 -1.73 -3.51 3.13
CA MET A 99 -0.49 -3.39 2.34
C MET A 99 0.62 -2.62 3.09
N LEU A 100 0.32 -2.05 4.26
CA LEU A 100 1.29 -1.43 5.17
C LEU A 100 1.99 -2.50 6.01
#